data_AF-A0A973JUX3-F1
#
_entry.id   AF-A0A973JUX3-F1
#
_cell.length_a   1.000
_cell.length_b   1.000
_cell.length_c   1.000
_cell.angle_alpha   90.00
_cell.angle_beta   90.00
_cell.angle_gamma   90.00
#
_symmetry.space_group_name_H-M   'P 1'
#
loop_
_entity.id
_entity.type
_entity.pdbx_description
1 polymer ?
#
loop_
_entity_poly.entity_id
_entity_poly.type
_entity_poly.pdbx_seq_one_letter_code
_entity_poly.pdbx_strand_id
1 'polypeptide(L)'
;MKKNSKRLFIYEIVLSVLILFITFSISNLIFVRSMTQHQKNQALIRISEEMILISEEIKSDKMNSIYKNNLDLFYDSNGFKQDNNSNYTLQIQLEPLDEYTLYHLSLYKSKN
;
A
#
# COMPACT_ATOMS: atom_id res chain seq x y z
N MET A 1 13.61 -51.19 32.60
CA MET A 1 13.51 -49.98 31.75
C MET A 1 12.06 -49.69 31.28
N LYS A 2 11.06 -49.48 32.15
CA LYS A 2 9.64 -49.65 31.72
C LYS A 2 8.63 -48.50 31.95
N LYS A 3 8.95 -47.40 32.65
CA LYS A 3 8.00 -46.26 32.81
C LYS A 3 8.61 -44.88 32.54
N ASN A 4 9.86 -44.63 32.92
CA ASN A 4 10.47 -43.31 32.75
C ASN A 4 10.77 -42.96 31.29
N SER A 5 11.19 -43.93 30.46
CA SER A 5 11.41 -43.73 29.02
C SER A 5 10.11 -43.41 28.26
N LYS A 6 8.97 -44.01 28.65
CA LYS A 6 7.66 -43.69 28.06
C LYS A 6 7.20 -42.27 28.40
N ARG A 7 7.48 -41.79 29.62
CA ARG A 7 7.18 -40.41 30.03
C ARG A 7 8.06 -39.40 29.29
N LEU A 8 9.34 -39.70 29.12
CA LEU A 8 10.27 -38.87 28.35
C LEU A 8 9.80 -38.70 26.90
N PHE A 9 9.40 -39.79 26.26
CA PHE A 9 8.88 -39.79 24.89
C PHE A 9 7.62 -38.92 24.73
N ILE A 10 6.71 -38.93 25.71
CA ILE A 10 5.52 -38.05 25.69
C ILE A 10 5.93 -36.58 25.79
N TYR A 11 6.89 -36.25 26.66
CA TYR A 11 7.39 -34.87 26.77
C TYR A 11 8.06 -34.39 25.48
N GLU A 12 8.80 -35.26 24.79
CA GLU A 12 9.39 -34.93 23.49
C GLU A 12 8.31 -34.64 22.44
N ILE A 13 7.26 -35.45 22.35
CA ILE A 13 6.13 -35.20 21.44
C ILE A 13 5.46 -33.87 21.76
N VAL A 14 5.15 -33.61 23.03
CA VAL A 14 4.52 -32.35 23.46
C VAL A 14 5.41 -31.17 23.11
N LEU A 15 6.71 -31.27 23.34
CA LEU A 15 7.68 -30.23 22.99
C LEU A 15 7.73 -30.00 21.48
N SER A 16 7.77 -31.06 20.66
CA SER A 16 7.75 -30.94 19.21
C SER A 16 6.47 -30.27 18.69
N VAL A 17 5.31 -30.63 19.24
CA VAL A 17 4.03 -30.00 18.88
C VAL A 17 4.01 -28.53 19.28
N LEU A 18 4.56 -28.19 20.44
CA LEU A 18 4.60 -26.81 20.93
C LEU A 18 5.54 -25.94 20.07
N ILE A 19 6.70 -26.48 19.68
CA ILE A 19 7.61 -25.81 18.73
C ILE A 19 6.91 -25.59 17.39
N LEU A 20 6.20 -26.61 16.88
CA LEU A 20 5.46 -26.52 15.62
C LEU A 20 4.37 -25.42 15.68
N PHE A 21 3.67 -25.31 16.80
CA PHE A 21 2.64 -24.28 16.98
C PHE A 21 3.24 -22.87 17.00
N ILE A 22 4.39 -22.70 17.67
CA ILE A 22 5.11 -21.42 17.71
C ILE A 22 5.61 -21.04 16.32
N THR A 23 6.26 -21.97 15.59
CA THR A 23 6.78 -21.67 14.26
C THR A 23 5.67 -21.36 13.27
N PHE A 24 4.54 -22.07 13.34
CA PHE A 24 3.37 -21.77 12.52
C PHE A 24 2.79 -20.38 12.82
N SER A 25 2.70 -20.02 14.11
CA SER A 25 2.22 -18.70 14.53
C SER A 25 3.12 -17.57 14.03
N ILE A 26 4.44 -17.73 14.14
CA ILE A 26 5.43 -16.77 13.62
C ILE A 26 5.33 -16.66 12.10
N SER A 27 5.25 -17.80 11.40
CA SER A 27 5.13 -17.83 9.94
C SER A 27 3.88 -17.10 9.47
N ASN A 28 2.73 -17.31 10.12
CA ASN A 28 1.49 -16.63 9.77
C ASN A 28 1.58 -15.12 10.02
N LEU A 29 2.18 -14.70 11.14
CA LEU A 29 2.39 -13.28 11.42
C LEU A 29 3.25 -12.60 10.34
N ILE A 30 4.35 -13.25 9.94
CA ILE A 30 5.21 -12.76 8.87
C ILE A 30 4.43 -12.69 7.56
N PHE A 31 3.67 -13.73 7.21
CA PHE A 31 2.87 -13.78 6.00
C PHE A 31 1.87 -12.62 5.91
N VAL A 32 1.09 -12.36 6.96
CA VAL A 32 0.12 -11.26 6.99
C VAL A 32 0.80 -9.89 6.82
N ARG A 33 1.94 -9.69 7.50
CA ARG A 33 2.72 -8.45 7.35
C ARG A 33 3.28 -8.29 5.95
N SER A 34 3.86 -9.34 5.37
CA SER A 34 4.38 -9.35 4.01
C SER A 34 3.28 -9.10 2.99
N MET A 35 2.10 -9.70 3.16
CA MET A 35 0.95 -9.47 2.27
C MET A 35 0.47 -8.01 2.34
N THR A 36 0.39 -7.45 3.56
CA THR A 36 0.00 -6.04 3.75
C THR A 36 1.02 -5.10 3.11
N GLN A 37 2.32 -5.40 3.26
CA GLN A 37 3.38 -4.62 2.62
C GLN A 37 3.34 -4.74 1.09
N HIS A 38 3.05 -5.94 0.57
CA HIS A 38 2.91 -6.16 -0.86
C HIS A 38 1.76 -5.35 -1.46
N GLN A 39 0.60 -5.32 -0.80
CA GLN A 39 -0.53 -4.48 -1.20
C GLN A 39 -0.17 -2.99 -1.21
N LYS A 40 0.51 -2.50 -0.16
CA LYS A 40 1.00 -1.11 -0.12
C LYS A 40 1.97 -0.80 -1.25
N ASN A 41 2.90 -1.71 -1.53
CA ASN A 41 3.86 -1.54 -2.61
C ASN A 41 3.17 -1.53 -3.98
N GLN A 42 2.17 -2.39 -4.22
CA GLN A 42 1.39 -2.38 -5.44
C GLN A 42 0.65 -1.05 -5.64
N ALA A 43 0.03 -0.53 -4.58
CA ALA A 43 -0.64 0.78 -4.63
C ALA A 43 0.34 1.91 -4.97
N LEU A 44 1.53 1.91 -4.33
CA LEU A 44 2.58 2.89 -4.63
C LEU A 44 3.07 2.82 -6.07
N ILE A 45 3.27 1.61 -6.61
CA ILE A 45 3.69 1.42 -8.01
C ILE A 45 2.65 2.02 -8.95
N ARG A 46 1.37 1.69 -8.78
CA ARG A 46 0.30 2.23 -9.63
C ARG A 46 0.22 3.75 -9.60
N ILE A 47 0.26 4.34 -8.39
CA ILE A 47 0.28 5.80 -8.22
C ILE A 47 1.50 6.41 -8.93
N SER A 48 2.67 5.78 -8.83
CA SER A 48 3.88 6.26 -9.50
C SER A 48 3.79 6.18 -11.03
N GLU A 49 3.16 5.13 -11.56
CA GLU A 49 2.91 4.97 -13.00
C GLU A 49 1.96 6.08 -13.50
N GLU A 50 0.88 6.35 -12.77
CA GLU A 50 -0.05 7.44 -13.11
C GLU A 50 0.61 8.82 -13.02
N MET A 51 1.45 9.07 -12.01
CA MET A 51 2.24 10.31 -11.93
C MET A 51 3.15 10.48 -13.14
N ILE A 52 3.80 9.42 -13.61
CA ILE A 52 4.63 9.45 -14.81
C ILE A 52 3.78 9.81 -16.03
N LEU A 53 2.62 9.17 -16.20
CA LEU A 53 1.70 9.45 -17.32
C LEU A 53 1.22 10.91 -17.30
N ILE A 54 0.84 11.43 -16.13
CA ILE A 54 0.46 12.85 -15.97
C ILE A 54 1.63 13.76 -16.36
N SER A 55 2.86 13.43 -15.96
CA SER A 55 4.05 14.19 -16.31
C SER A 55 4.35 14.17 -17.81
N GLU A 56 4.18 13.03 -18.47
CA GLU A 56 4.32 12.91 -19.92
C GLU A 56 3.25 13.71 -20.66
N GLU A 57 2.01 13.67 -20.16
CA GLU A 57 0.88 14.43 -20.70
C GLU A 57 1.12 15.95 -20.63
N ILE A 58 1.56 16.47 -19.48
CA ILE A 58 1.90 17.90 -19.29
C ILE A 58 3.00 18.33 -20.26
N LYS A 59 4.06 17.52 -20.42
CA LYS A 59 5.18 17.82 -21.32
C LYS A 59 4.78 17.85 -22.80
N SER A 60 3.69 17.17 -23.19
CA SER A 60 3.33 16.94 -24.59
C SER A 60 2.59 18.09 -25.29
N ASP A 61 2.47 19.27 -24.70
CA ASP A 61 1.75 20.46 -25.21
C ASP A 61 0.25 20.26 -25.55
N LYS A 62 -0.25 19.02 -25.59
CA LYS A 62 -1.68 18.68 -25.74
C LYS A 62 -2.54 19.22 -24.58
N MET A 63 -1.91 19.61 -23.48
CA MET A 63 -2.58 19.98 -22.22
C MET A 63 -2.36 21.42 -21.75
N ASN A 64 -1.69 22.27 -22.53
CA ASN A 64 -1.54 23.70 -22.22
C ASN A 64 -2.86 24.48 -22.20
N SER A 65 -3.93 23.95 -22.79
CA SER A 65 -5.26 24.57 -22.77
C SER A 65 -6.21 24.02 -21.69
N ILE A 66 -5.93 22.83 -21.14
CA ILE A 66 -6.82 22.11 -20.21
C ILE A 66 -6.50 22.47 -18.75
N TYR A 67 -5.22 22.74 -18.43
CA TYR A 67 -4.77 23.09 -17.08
C TYR A 67 -4.53 24.60 -16.91
N LYS A 68 -5.54 25.42 -17.17
CA LYS A 68 -5.55 26.81 -16.67
C LYS A 68 -5.99 26.92 -15.21
N ASN A 69 -6.53 25.83 -14.67
CA ASN A 69 -7.06 25.74 -13.32
C ASN A 69 -6.36 24.60 -12.56
N ASN A 70 -6.32 24.72 -11.24
CA ASN A 70 -5.85 23.67 -10.36
C ASN A 70 -6.69 22.40 -10.58
N LEU A 71 -6.01 21.26 -10.76
CA LEU A 71 -6.67 19.97 -10.93
C LEU A 71 -6.34 19.06 -9.74
N ASP A 72 -7.39 18.53 -9.12
CA ASP A 72 -7.30 17.57 -8.02
C ASP A 72 -7.64 16.16 -8.52
N LEU A 73 -6.73 15.23 -8.33
CA LEU A 73 -6.90 13.80 -8.60
C LEU A 73 -6.88 13.03 -7.30
N PHE A 74 -7.85 12.14 -7.09
CA PHE A 74 -7.99 11.36 -5.88
C PHE A 74 -7.80 9.87 -6.16
N TYR A 75 -6.99 9.18 -5.35
CA TYR A 75 -6.68 7.75 -5.47
C TYR A 75 -6.94 6.99 -4.17
N ASP A 76 -7.62 5.86 -4.29
CA ASP A 76 -7.89 4.98 -3.15
C ASP A 76 -6.65 4.21 -2.66
N SER A 77 -6.81 3.42 -1.60
CA SER A 77 -5.73 2.60 -1.03
C SER A 77 -5.20 1.51 -1.96
N ASN A 78 -5.87 1.26 -3.09
CA ASN A 78 -5.48 0.30 -4.11
C ASN A 78 -4.89 0.97 -5.36
N GLY A 79 -4.76 2.30 -5.34
CA GLY A 79 -4.26 3.10 -6.46
C GLY A 79 -5.26 3.24 -7.61
N PHE A 80 -6.57 3.12 -7.36
CA PHE A 80 -7.59 3.43 -8.36
C PHE A 80 -8.06 4.88 -8.22
N LYS A 81 -8.17 5.57 -9.36
CA LYS A 81 -8.75 6.92 -9.43
C LYS A 81 -10.21 6.89 -8.96
N GLN A 82 -10.56 7.81 -8.06
CA GLN A 82 -11.93 8.01 -7.58
C GLN A 82 -12.42 9.41 -7.94
N ASP A 83 -13.68 9.50 -8.37
CA ASP A 83 -14.32 10.78 -8.69
C ASP A 83 -14.80 11.53 -7.43
N ASN A 84 -14.83 10.86 -6.27
CA ASN A 84 -15.35 11.39 -5.02
C ASN A 84 -14.31 11.33 -3.87
N ASN A 85 -14.45 12.29 -2.97
CA ASN A 85 -13.72 12.45 -1.71
C ASN A 85 -13.99 11.29 -0.74
N SER A 86 -13.25 10.19 -0.86
CA SER A 86 -13.25 9.14 0.17
C SER A 86 -12.56 9.63 1.45
N ASN A 87 -12.89 9.01 2.60
CA ASN A 87 -12.41 9.44 3.92
C ASN A 87 -10.87 9.48 4.04
N TYR A 88 -10.15 8.67 3.28
CA TYR A 88 -8.69 8.65 3.23
C TYR A 88 -8.26 8.35 1.81
N THR A 89 -7.97 9.40 1.05
CA THR A 89 -7.63 9.30 -0.37
C THR A 89 -6.32 10.03 -0.60
N LEU A 90 -5.45 9.49 -1.44
CA LEU A 90 -4.26 10.21 -1.86
C LEU A 90 -4.70 11.26 -2.89
N GLN A 91 -4.42 12.54 -2.61
CA GLN A 91 -4.71 13.65 -3.50
C GLN A 91 -3.43 14.09 -4.20
N ILE A 92 -3.49 14.15 -5.53
CA ILE A 92 -2.50 14.82 -6.37
C ILE A 92 -3.14 16.11 -6.84
N GLN A 93 -2.60 17.24 -6.39
CA GLN A 93 -2.99 18.56 -6.85
C GLN A 93 -1.94 19.08 -7.83
N LEU A 94 -2.39 19.44 -9.02
CA LEU A 94 -1.58 20.05 -10.06
C LEU A 94 -1.86 21.55 -10.07
N GLU A 95 -0.84 22.35 -9.75
CA GLU A 95 -0.91 23.81 -9.79
C GLU A 95 -0.07 24.32 -10.97
N PRO A 96 -0.71 24.74 -12.07
CA PRO A 96 -0.02 25.28 -13.23
C PRO A 96 0.50 26.69 -12.92
N LEU A 97 1.81 26.89 -13.01
CA LEU A 97 2.48 28.19 -12.98
C LEU A 97 3.00 28.55 -14.37
N ASP A 98 3.40 29.82 -14.57
CA ASP A 98 3.73 30.36 -15.89
C ASP A 98 4.80 29.57 -16.68
N GLU A 99 5.75 28.91 -16.00
CA GLU A 99 6.85 28.18 -16.63
C GLU A 99 6.88 26.67 -16.29
N TYR A 100 6.13 26.22 -15.30
CA TYR A 100 6.15 24.83 -14.82
C TYR A 100 4.86 24.47 -14.07
N THR A 101 4.58 23.17 -13.92
CA THR A 101 3.47 22.68 -13.10
C THR A 101 4.00 22.10 -11.80
N LEU A 102 3.46 22.56 -10.66
CA LEU A 102 3.76 22.00 -9.34
C LEU A 102 2.89 20.78 -9.06
N TYR A 103 3.53 19.78 -8.45
CA TYR A 103 2.88 18.57 -7.97
C TYR A 103 2.81 18.60 -6.44
N HIS A 104 1.59 18.65 -5.92
CA HIS A 104 1.34 18.53 -4.49
C HIS A 104 0.73 17.16 -4.21
N LEU A 105 1.50 16.33 -3.49
CA LEU A 105 1.02 15.05 -2.96
C LEU A 105 0.56 15.25 -1.52
N SER A 106 -0.72 15.00 -1.25
CA SER A 106 -1.23 15.06 0.11
C SER A 106 -2.18 13.90 0.42
N LEU A 107 -2.27 13.55 1.70
CA LEU A 107 -3.35 12.67 2.16
C LEU A 107 -4.58 13.54 2.35
N TYR A 108 -5.56 13.35 1.49
CA TYR A 108 -6.86 14.00 1.62
C TYR A 108 -7.72 13.24 2.61
N LYS A 109 -8.19 13.97 3.62
CA LYS A 109 -9.21 13.52 4.56
C LYS A 109 -10.43 14.40 4.37
N SER A 110 -11.54 13.79 3.95
CA SER A 110 -12.82 14.49 3.90
C SER A 110 -13.12 15.06 5.29
N LYS A 111 -13.30 16.38 5.39
CA LYS A 111 -13.79 17.02 6.62
C LYS A 111 -15.30 16.74 6.69
N ASN A 112 -15.71 15.91 7.65
CA ASN A 112 -17.12 15.84 8.07
C ASN A 112 -17.60 17.21 8.56
#